data_AF-A0A958HUD5-F1
#
_entry.id   AF-A0A958HUD5-F1
#
_cell.length_a   1.000
_cell.length_b   1.000
_cell.length_c   1.000
_cell.angle_alpha   90.00
_cell.angle_beta   90.00
_cell.angle_gamma   90.00
#
_symmetry.space_group_name_H-M   'P 1'
#
loop_
_entity.id
_entity.type
_entity.pdbx_description
1 polymer ?
#
loop_
_entity_poly.entity_id
_entity_poly.type
_entity_poly.pdbx_seq_one_letter_code
_entity_poly.pdbx_strand_id
1 'polypeptide(L)'
;MKRMRRTHSPEFKAKVALAAIQGDLTMAELVKKFDVHANQITDWKKQLLSNASDVFGKGAQKAEESAETIEQLHAKIGQLTMENDFLERGARTDSRAQRKEMVDGKDPLPVTRQCALLDLPRSTFYYAPKPVSDGELALMVLIDRCHLKHPFYGSRRIRDWWADRGHRVNRKKVQRLMRTMDLTAQYPKRNLSLANQAHKIYPYRLRDLVIDRPTQVWATDVTYIPMARGFVYRVAIMDWHSRKVLSWRVSNTLDASFCVEALEAALETYGAPEIFNTDQGSQFTSEDFTGVLKRHGIRISRDGKGRWVDNVFVERWWRSVKYEDVYLKAYDSIAAARASLGRYFAFYNTERRHQSLDRRTPDSVYYETAAKLAA
;
A
#
# COMPACT_ATOMS: atom_id res chain seq x y z
N MET A 1 -55.38 -22.84 -23.61
CA MET A 1 -55.45 -21.40 -23.99
C MET A 1 -55.88 -20.58 -22.77
N LYS A 2 -55.01 -19.69 -22.27
CA LYS A 2 -55.32 -18.83 -21.10
C LYS A 2 -56.39 -17.82 -21.54
N ARG A 3 -57.61 -17.91 -20.99
CA ARG A 3 -58.72 -17.00 -21.34
C ARG A 3 -58.28 -15.57 -20.99
N MET A 4 -58.14 -14.71 -22.00
CA MET A 4 -57.71 -13.33 -21.81
C MET A 4 -58.74 -12.63 -20.93
N ARG A 5 -58.33 -12.14 -19.75
CA ARG A 5 -59.24 -11.45 -18.82
C ARG A 5 -59.80 -10.22 -19.53
N ARG A 6 -61.13 -10.07 -19.55
CA ARG A 6 -61.78 -8.85 -20.06
C ARG A 6 -61.26 -7.66 -19.25
N THR A 7 -60.50 -6.79 -19.91
CA THR A 7 -60.00 -5.53 -19.35
C THR A 7 -60.99 -4.42 -19.67
N HIS A 8 -61.58 -3.83 -18.62
CA HIS A 8 -62.50 -2.70 -18.73
C HIS A 8 -61.75 -1.37 -18.57
N SER A 9 -62.11 -0.35 -19.35
CA SER A 9 -61.52 0.98 -19.26
C SER A 9 -61.82 1.64 -17.90
N PRO A 10 -60.96 2.56 -17.42
CA PRO A 10 -61.20 3.29 -16.17
C PRO A 10 -62.54 4.02 -16.13
N GLU A 11 -62.93 4.66 -17.24
CA GLU A 11 -64.21 5.35 -17.40
C GLU A 11 -65.40 4.40 -17.25
N PHE A 12 -65.32 3.22 -17.88
CA PHE A 12 -66.38 2.22 -17.80
C PHE A 12 -66.56 1.72 -16.36
N LYS A 13 -65.45 1.42 -15.65
CA LYS A 13 -65.49 1.00 -14.24
C LYS A 13 -66.10 2.07 -13.34
N ALA A 14 -65.74 3.34 -13.54
CA ALA A 14 -66.29 4.46 -12.79
C ALA A 14 -67.81 4.60 -13.02
N LYS A 15 -68.27 4.47 -14.27
CA LYS A 15 -69.69 4.51 -14.63
C LYS A 15 -70.49 3.39 -13.94
N VAL A 16 -69.98 2.16 -13.94
CA VAL A 16 -70.62 1.02 -13.25
C VAL A 16 -70.64 1.23 -11.73
N ALA A 17 -69.54 1.72 -11.15
CA ALA A 17 -69.46 2.00 -9.72
C ALA A 17 -70.45 3.09 -9.27
N LEU A 18 -70.59 4.17 -10.05
CA LEU A 18 -71.55 5.24 -9.77
C LEU A 18 -73.00 4.75 -9.83
N ALA A 19 -73.36 3.95 -10.85
CA ALA A 19 -74.69 3.36 -10.94
C ALA A 19 -75.00 2.43 -9.75
N ALA A 20 -74.00 1.70 -9.25
CA ALA A 20 -74.14 0.88 -8.05
C ALA A 20 -74.21 1.68 -6.74
N ILE A 21 -73.75 2.94 -6.72
CA ILE A 21 -73.85 3.86 -5.57
C ILE A 21 -75.22 4.55 -5.55
N GLN A 22 -75.76 4.95 -6.70
CA GLN A 22 -77.08 5.55 -6.82
C GLN A 22 -78.20 4.65 -6.25
N GLY A 23 -78.10 3.33 -6.46
CA GLY A 23 -78.97 2.35 -5.80
C GLY A 23 -80.35 2.16 -6.45
N ASP A 24 -80.59 2.78 -7.60
CA ASP A 24 -81.88 2.72 -8.32
C ASP A 24 -82.17 1.36 -8.99
N LEU A 25 -81.17 0.47 -9.07
CA LEU A 25 -81.28 -0.87 -9.69
C LEU A 25 -80.70 -1.94 -8.76
N THR A 26 -81.31 -3.13 -8.79
CA THR A 26 -80.81 -4.30 -8.04
C THR A 26 -79.51 -4.83 -8.62
N MET A 27 -78.72 -5.60 -7.84
CA MET A 27 -77.47 -6.18 -8.32
C MET A 27 -77.66 -7.11 -9.53
N ALA A 28 -78.76 -7.86 -9.58
CA ALA A 28 -79.08 -8.73 -10.71
C ALA A 28 -79.32 -7.91 -12.00
N GLU A 29 -79.98 -6.76 -11.89
CA GLU A 29 -80.22 -5.85 -13.01
C GLU A 29 -78.94 -5.15 -13.46
N LEU A 30 -78.05 -4.77 -12.53
CA LEU A 30 -76.77 -4.14 -12.85
C LEU A 30 -75.80 -5.11 -13.55
N VAL A 31 -75.74 -6.37 -13.11
CA VAL A 31 -74.97 -7.44 -13.79
C VAL A 31 -75.45 -7.62 -15.22
N LYS A 32 -76.78 -7.66 -15.43
CA LYS A 32 -77.37 -7.82 -16.77
C LYS A 32 -77.16 -6.57 -17.64
N LYS A 33 -77.29 -5.38 -17.07
CA LYS A 33 -77.18 -4.10 -17.79
C LYS A 33 -75.76 -3.80 -18.26
N PHE A 34 -74.77 -4.14 -17.46
CA PHE A 34 -73.37 -3.81 -17.75
C PHE A 34 -72.51 -5.02 -18.19
N ASP A 35 -73.09 -6.21 -18.29
CA ASP A 35 -72.42 -7.48 -18.66
C ASP A 35 -71.13 -7.73 -17.84
N VAL A 36 -71.21 -7.49 -16.54
CA VAL A 36 -70.09 -7.64 -15.59
C VAL A 36 -70.53 -8.41 -14.35
N HIS A 37 -69.61 -9.18 -13.78
CA HIS A 37 -69.91 -10.04 -12.64
C HIS A 37 -70.17 -9.21 -11.37
N ALA A 38 -71.10 -9.67 -10.51
CA ALA A 38 -71.51 -8.94 -9.30
C ALA A 38 -70.33 -8.51 -8.41
N ASN A 39 -69.36 -9.41 -8.18
CA ASN A 39 -68.14 -9.09 -7.41
C ASN A 39 -67.36 -7.91 -7.99
N GLN A 40 -67.28 -7.78 -9.32
CA GLN A 40 -66.56 -6.66 -9.95
C GLN A 40 -67.27 -5.33 -9.69
N ILE A 41 -68.61 -5.34 -9.71
CA ILE A 41 -69.41 -4.16 -9.38
C ILE A 41 -69.19 -3.76 -7.91
N THR A 42 -69.19 -4.74 -7.00
CA THR A 42 -68.94 -4.51 -5.57
C THR A 42 -67.53 -3.96 -5.33
N ASP A 43 -66.52 -4.55 -5.98
CA ASP A 43 -65.12 -4.11 -5.87
C ASP A 43 -64.92 -2.70 -6.42
N TRP A 44 -65.50 -2.38 -7.58
CA TRP A 44 -65.39 -1.04 -8.17
C TRP A 44 -66.16 0.01 -7.38
N LYS A 45 -67.33 -0.33 -6.83
CA LYS A 45 -68.06 0.54 -5.88
C LYS A 45 -67.21 0.84 -4.66
N LYS A 46 -66.57 -0.19 -4.07
CA LYS A 46 -65.71 -0.02 -2.89
C LYS A 46 -64.46 0.81 -3.21
N GLN A 47 -63.81 0.55 -4.35
CA GLN A 47 -62.65 1.31 -4.81
C GLN A 47 -62.98 2.79 -5.06
N LEU A 48 -64.13 3.08 -5.67
CA LEU A 48 -64.55 4.46 -5.92
C LEU A 48 -64.82 5.19 -4.58
N LEU A 49 -65.50 4.54 -3.64
CA LEU A 49 -65.78 5.12 -2.32
C LEU A 49 -64.51 5.32 -1.48
N SER A 50 -63.54 4.40 -1.54
CA SER A 50 -62.29 4.50 -0.76
C SER A 50 -61.32 5.54 -1.33
N ASN A 51 -61.32 5.73 -2.64
CA ASN A 51 -60.35 6.59 -3.32
C ASN A 51 -60.97 7.91 -3.82
N ALA A 52 -62.26 8.15 -3.58
CA ALA A 52 -62.93 9.40 -3.94
C ALA A 52 -62.21 10.62 -3.35
N SER A 53 -61.71 10.52 -2.11
CA SER A 53 -60.95 11.58 -1.46
C SER A 53 -59.62 11.88 -2.14
N ASP A 54 -58.98 10.87 -2.75
CA ASP A 54 -57.68 11.00 -3.43
C ASP A 54 -57.81 11.64 -4.82
N VAL A 55 -58.98 11.51 -5.47
CA VAL A 55 -59.26 12.20 -6.75
C VAL A 55 -59.42 13.71 -6.54
N PHE A 56 -59.97 14.12 -5.39
CA PHE A 56 -60.12 15.53 -5.01
C PHE A 56 -58.98 16.03 -4.10
N GLY A 57 -58.00 15.19 -3.75
CA GLY A 57 -56.91 15.50 -2.82
C GLY A 57 -55.51 15.18 -3.37
N LYS A 58 -54.64 16.21 -3.44
CA LYS A 58 -53.16 16.12 -3.55
C LYS A 58 -52.56 15.19 -4.63
N GLY A 59 -53.21 15.01 -5.78
CA GLY A 59 -52.62 14.31 -6.94
C GLY A 59 -51.36 14.97 -7.52
N ALA A 60 -51.16 16.28 -7.32
CA ALA A 60 -50.01 17.03 -7.83
C ALA A 60 -48.70 16.74 -7.06
N GLN A 61 -48.75 16.52 -5.74
CA GLN A 61 -47.55 16.35 -4.91
C GLN A 61 -46.81 15.03 -5.14
N LYS A 62 -47.51 13.94 -5.47
CA LYS A 62 -46.86 12.64 -5.78
C LYS A 62 -46.17 12.60 -7.14
N ALA A 63 -46.60 13.41 -8.09
CA ALA A 63 -46.00 13.48 -9.42
C ALA A 63 -44.67 14.27 -9.39
N GLU A 64 -44.59 15.35 -8.61
CA GLU A 64 -43.35 16.11 -8.39
C GLU A 64 -42.28 15.31 -7.65
N GLU A 65 -42.62 14.61 -6.55
CA GLU A 65 -41.66 13.73 -5.84
C GLU A 65 -41.10 12.61 -6.72
N SER A 66 -41.92 12.06 -7.62
CA SER A 66 -41.50 11.00 -8.55
C SER A 66 -40.56 11.54 -9.63
N ALA A 67 -40.78 12.77 -10.10
CA ALA A 67 -39.93 13.41 -11.11
C ALA A 67 -38.56 13.78 -10.55
N GLU A 68 -38.50 14.38 -9.34
CA GLU A 68 -37.24 14.69 -8.65
C GLU A 68 -36.41 13.42 -8.38
N THR A 69 -37.06 12.32 -8.00
CA THR A 69 -36.37 11.04 -7.76
C THR A 69 -35.76 10.48 -9.05
N ILE A 70 -36.47 10.56 -10.18
CA ILE A 70 -35.97 10.11 -11.48
C ILE A 70 -34.77 10.95 -11.94
N GLU A 71 -34.82 12.27 -11.75
CA GLU A 71 -33.72 13.16 -12.08
C GLU A 71 -32.46 12.86 -11.25
N GLN A 72 -32.63 12.61 -9.94
CA GLN A 72 -31.53 12.19 -9.06
C GLN A 72 -30.92 10.86 -9.50
N LEU A 73 -31.74 9.89 -9.91
CA LEU A 73 -31.27 8.60 -10.41
C LEU A 73 -30.51 8.74 -11.74
N HIS A 74 -31.00 9.54 -12.68
CA HIS A 74 -30.30 9.79 -13.95
C HIS A 74 -28.96 10.51 -13.73
N ALA A 75 -28.93 11.52 -12.85
CA ALA A 75 -27.69 12.17 -12.45
C ALA A 75 -26.71 11.16 -11.83
N LYS A 76 -27.21 10.23 -11.00
CA LYS A 76 -26.38 9.20 -10.38
C LYS A 76 -25.83 8.19 -11.40
N ILE A 77 -26.62 7.79 -12.39
CA ILE A 77 -26.18 6.91 -13.47
C ILE A 77 -25.08 7.60 -14.29
N GLY A 78 -25.29 8.85 -14.71
CA GLY A 78 -24.27 9.62 -15.45
C GLY A 78 -22.96 9.77 -14.66
N GLN A 79 -23.07 10.03 -13.36
CA GLN A 79 -21.92 10.04 -12.45
C GLN A 79 -21.18 8.69 -12.46
N LEU A 80 -21.89 7.58 -12.23
CA LEU A 80 -21.29 6.25 -12.15
C LEU A 80 -20.64 5.81 -13.47
N THR A 81 -21.23 6.17 -14.62
CA THR A 81 -20.64 5.89 -15.94
C THR A 81 -19.28 6.57 -16.09
N MET A 82 -19.17 7.86 -15.75
CA MET A 82 -17.88 8.58 -15.80
C MET A 82 -16.84 7.99 -14.83
N GLU A 83 -17.27 7.51 -13.65
CA GLU A 83 -16.37 6.88 -12.67
C GLU A 83 -15.84 5.53 -13.15
N ASN A 84 -16.70 4.71 -13.77
CA ASN A 84 -16.31 3.42 -14.34
C ASN A 84 -15.36 3.62 -15.54
N ASP A 85 -15.66 4.54 -16.46
CA ASP A 85 -14.80 4.85 -17.60
C ASP A 85 -13.40 5.34 -17.18
N PHE A 86 -13.32 6.07 -16.06
CA PHE A 86 -12.05 6.51 -15.48
C PHE A 86 -11.26 5.33 -14.88
N LEU A 87 -11.93 4.43 -14.15
CA LEU A 87 -11.28 3.29 -13.50
C LEU A 87 -10.91 2.18 -14.48
N GLU A 88 -11.69 1.94 -15.54
CA GLU A 88 -11.37 0.95 -16.58
C GLU A 88 -10.09 1.33 -17.34
N ARG A 89 -9.90 2.62 -17.64
CA ARG A 89 -8.64 3.14 -18.20
C ARG A 89 -7.44 2.94 -17.26
N GLY A 90 -7.71 2.75 -15.97
CA GLY A 90 -6.73 2.67 -14.89
C GLY A 90 -6.48 1.30 -14.28
N ALA A 91 -7.21 0.27 -14.72
CA ALA A 91 -7.27 -1.01 -14.03
C ALA A 91 -5.97 -1.80 -14.19
N ARG A 92 -4.95 -1.52 -13.32
CA ARG A 92 -3.79 -2.38 -12.93
C ARG A 92 -2.71 -1.64 -12.12
N THR A 93 -3.06 -0.86 -11.09
CA THR A 93 -2.05 -0.06 -10.37
C THR A 93 -2.19 -0.12 -8.85
N ASP A 94 -1.32 -0.92 -8.23
CA ASP A 94 -1.32 -1.15 -6.78
C ASP A 94 -0.56 -0.06 -6.00
N SER A 95 0.43 0.60 -6.61
CA SER A 95 1.26 1.57 -5.89
C SER A 95 0.63 2.96 -5.83
N ARG A 96 0.86 3.67 -4.73
CA ARG A 96 0.43 5.08 -4.54
C ARG A 96 1.03 6.03 -5.60
N ALA A 97 2.24 5.74 -6.07
CA ALA A 97 2.91 6.56 -7.09
C ALA A 97 2.19 6.45 -8.44
N GLN A 98 1.87 5.23 -8.86
CA GLN A 98 1.11 4.98 -10.09
C GLN A 98 -0.30 5.58 -10.01
N ARG A 99 -0.99 5.45 -8.87
CA ARG A 99 -2.28 6.12 -8.64
C ARG A 99 -2.18 7.64 -8.78
N LYS A 100 -1.08 8.26 -8.37
CA LYS A 100 -0.86 9.70 -8.57
C LYS A 100 -0.74 10.07 -10.06
N GLU A 101 -0.06 9.24 -10.84
CA GLU A 101 0.14 9.47 -12.29
C GLU A 101 -1.17 9.38 -13.09
N MET A 102 -2.18 8.67 -12.57
CA MET A 102 -3.50 8.55 -13.19
C MET A 102 -4.37 9.80 -13.05
N VAL A 103 -4.05 10.71 -12.13
CA VAL A 103 -4.85 11.92 -11.94
C VAL A 103 -4.53 12.90 -13.07
N ASP A 104 -5.51 13.20 -13.91
CA ASP A 104 -5.38 14.12 -15.06
C ASP A 104 -6.30 15.33 -14.89
N GLY A 105 -5.71 16.53 -14.91
CA GLY A 105 -6.47 17.79 -14.84
C GLY A 105 -7.30 18.09 -16.08
N LYS A 106 -7.13 17.34 -17.18
CA LYS A 106 -7.87 17.50 -18.43
C LYS A 106 -9.03 16.52 -18.60
N ASP A 107 -9.17 15.53 -17.71
CA ASP A 107 -10.26 14.57 -17.79
C ASP A 107 -11.62 15.24 -17.46
N PRO A 108 -12.73 14.82 -18.11
CA PRO A 108 -14.07 15.33 -17.79
C PRO A 108 -14.47 15.13 -16.32
N LEU A 109 -13.95 14.10 -15.66
CA LEU A 109 -14.19 13.85 -14.24
C LEU A 109 -13.38 14.85 -13.38
N PRO A 110 -13.97 15.57 -12.43
CA PRO A 110 -13.22 16.54 -11.61
C PRO A 110 -12.07 15.90 -10.82
N VAL A 111 -10.93 16.59 -10.71
CA VAL A 111 -9.75 16.13 -9.94
C VAL A 111 -10.11 15.68 -8.51
N THR A 112 -11.04 16.37 -7.86
CA THR A 112 -11.54 15.99 -6.53
C THR A 112 -12.13 14.58 -6.53
N ARG A 113 -12.88 14.22 -7.58
CA ARG A 113 -13.53 12.92 -7.70
C ARG A 113 -12.53 11.85 -8.14
N GLN A 114 -11.64 12.15 -9.08
CA GLN A 114 -10.54 11.25 -9.44
C GLN A 114 -9.69 10.88 -8.23
N CYS A 115 -9.28 11.86 -7.42
CA CYS A 115 -8.55 11.64 -6.18
C CYS A 115 -9.34 10.79 -5.19
N ALA A 116 -10.66 11.00 -5.06
CA ALA A 116 -11.51 10.18 -4.19
C ALA A 116 -11.62 8.72 -4.66
N LEU A 117 -11.74 8.50 -5.97
CA LEU A 117 -11.77 7.14 -6.56
C LEU A 117 -10.44 6.39 -6.37
N LEU A 118 -9.32 7.12 -6.38
CA LEU A 118 -7.98 6.56 -6.26
C LEU A 118 -7.47 6.50 -4.80
N ASP A 119 -8.30 6.88 -3.84
CA ASP A 119 -7.94 6.98 -2.43
C ASP A 119 -6.70 7.88 -2.21
N LEU A 120 -6.70 9.06 -2.84
CA LEU A 120 -5.64 10.07 -2.77
C LEU A 120 -6.18 11.38 -2.19
N PRO A 121 -5.42 12.06 -1.30
CA PRO A 121 -5.73 13.44 -0.93
C PRO A 121 -5.57 14.38 -2.14
N ARG A 122 -6.52 15.30 -2.35
CA ARG A 122 -6.46 16.31 -3.43
C ARG A 122 -5.15 17.10 -3.48
N SER A 123 -4.53 17.35 -2.32
CA SER A 123 -3.22 18.02 -2.23
C SER A 123 -2.09 17.26 -2.94
N THR A 124 -2.22 15.95 -3.15
CA THR A 124 -1.22 15.11 -3.82
C THR A 124 -1.01 15.52 -5.27
N PHE A 125 -2.09 15.91 -5.97
CA PHE A 125 -2.05 16.35 -7.36
C PHE A 125 -1.26 17.66 -7.53
N TYR A 126 -1.54 18.64 -6.66
CA TYR A 126 -0.86 19.95 -6.71
C TYR A 126 0.53 19.95 -6.08
N TYR A 127 0.92 18.87 -5.39
CA TYR A 127 2.22 18.79 -4.75
C TYR A 127 3.33 18.54 -5.79
N ALA A 128 4.13 19.57 -6.02
CA ALA A 128 5.42 19.46 -6.70
C ALA A 128 6.50 19.00 -5.70
N PRO A 129 7.17 17.86 -5.95
CA PRO A 129 8.30 17.42 -5.13
C PRO A 129 9.40 18.49 -5.13
N LYS A 130 9.74 19.00 -3.96
CA LYS A 130 10.90 19.89 -3.83
C LYS A 130 12.16 19.02 -3.69
N PRO A 131 13.21 19.26 -4.48
CA PRO A 131 14.48 18.58 -4.28
C PRO A 131 15.04 18.93 -2.90
N VAL A 132 15.72 17.97 -2.29
CA VAL A 132 16.47 18.22 -1.07
C VAL A 132 17.60 19.19 -1.41
N SER A 133 17.70 20.30 -0.68
CA SER A 133 18.74 21.31 -0.95
C SER A 133 20.14 20.77 -0.65
N ASP A 134 21.16 21.31 -1.30
CA ASP A 134 22.56 20.90 -1.10
C ASP A 134 22.99 21.00 0.36
N GLY A 135 22.52 22.04 1.07
CA GLY A 135 22.74 22.18 2.51
C GLY A 135 22.07 21.07 3.33
N GLU A 136 20.91 20.56 2.93
CA GLU A 136 20.29 19.40 3.58
C GLU A 136 21.01 18.09 3.27
N LEU A 137 21.50 17.91 2.04
CA LEU A 137 22.30 16.75 1.66
C LEU A 137 23.62 16.68 2.45
N ALA A 138 24.32 17.81 2.59
CA ALA A 138 25.52 17.90 3.42
C ALA A 138 25.22 17.50 4.89
N LEU A 139 24.09 17.97 5.43
CA LEU A 139 23.66 17.58 6.78
C LEU A 139 23.34 16.08 6.86
N MET A 140 22.68 15.49 5.85
CA MET A 140 22.40 14.05 5.83
C MET A 140 23.68 13.21 5.84
N VAL A 141 24.71 13.60 5.07
CA VAL A 141 26.03 12.94 5.11
C VAL A 141 26.65 13.02 6.50
N LEU A 142 26.52 14.17 7.19
CA LEU A 142 27.01 14.32 8.56
C LEU A 142 26.20 13.49 9.57
N ILE A 143 24.89 13.33 9.38
CA ILE A 143 24.07 12.43 10.20
C ILE A 143 24.58 11.00 10.00
N ASP A 144 24.84 10.58 8.75
CA ASP A 144 25.35 9.25 8.45
C ASP A 144 26.62 8.93 9.22
N ARG A 145 27.60 9.82 9.08
CA ARG A 145 28.93 9.64 9.66
C ARG A 145 28.83 9.62 11.18
N CYS A 146 27.99 10.49 11.75
CA CYS A 146 27.73 10.49 13.18
C CYS A 146 27.06 9.19 13.62
N HIS A 147 26.05 8.71 12.89
CA HIS A 147 25.31 7.49 13.22
C HIS A 147 26.18 6.24 13.12
N LEU A 148 26.99 6.10 12.07
CA LEU A 148 27.94 4.98 11.93
C LEU A 148 29.01 4.98 13.03
N LYS A 149 29.37 6.14 13.59
CA LYS A 149 30.35 6.25 14.68
C LYS A 149 29.69 6.10 16.06
N HIS A 150 28.48 6.61 16.21
CA HIS A 150 27.75 6.71 17.47
C HIS A 150 26.28 6.29 17.23
N PRO A 151 26.00 4.99 17.00
CA PRO A 151 24.66 4.51 16.64
C PRO A 151 23.59 4.79 17.72
N PHE A 152 24.04 4.98 18.98
CA PHE A 152 23.20 5.35 20.12
C PHE A 152 22.87 6.85 20.22
N TYR A 153 23.36 7.68 19.29
CA TYR A 153 23.04 9.11 19.26
C TYR A 153 21.67 9.34 18.59
N GLY A 154 20.70 9.77 19.41
CA GLY A 154 19.44 10.32 18.91
C GLY A 154 19.54 11.76 18.47
N SER A 155 18.44 12.31 17.94
CA SER A 155 18.38 13.68 17.40
C SER A 155 18.91 14.78 18.32
N ARG A 156 18.84 14.60 19.64
CA ARG A 156 19.43 15.53 20.63
C ARG A 156 20.97 15.50 20.57
N ARG A 157 21.56 14.32 20.69
CA ARG A 157 23.02 14.15 20.70
C ARG A 157 23.64 14.43 19.33
N ILE A 158 22.96 14.09 18.24
CA ILE A 158 23.43 14.46 16.88
C ILE A 158 23.46 15.98 16.72
N ARG A 159 22.43 16.70 17.20
CA ARG A 159 22.44 18.17 17.21
C ARG A 159 23.62 18.72 17.99
N ASP A 160 23.88 18.20 19.18
CA ASP A 160 24.97 18.68 20.05
C ASP A 160 26.33 18.40 19.39
N TRP A 161 26.51 17.18 18.86
CA TRP A 161 27.70 16.77 18.11
C TRP A 161 28.00 17.67 16.89
N TRP A 162 26.96 18.24 16.27
CA TRP A 162 27.07 19.23 15.20
C TRP A 162 27.36 20.63 15.70
N ALA A 163 26.75 21.06 16.81
CA ALA A 163 27.00 22.35 17.42
C ALA A 163 28.49 22.49 17.80
N ASP A 164 29.09 21.43 18.33
CA ASP A 164 30.52 21.34 18.65
C ASP A 164 31.43 21.48 17.41
N ARG A 165 30.88 21.30 16.20
CA ARG A 165 31.57 21.39 14.90
C ARG A 165 31.16 22.62 14.09
N GLY A 166 30.51 23.60 14.73
CA GLY A 166 30.11 24.86 14.10
C GLY A 166 28.79 24.81 13.32
N HIS A 167 28.08 23.67 13.30
CA HIS A 167 26.81 23.54 12.59
C HIS A 167 25.61 23.74 13.54
N ARG A 168 25.06 24.95 13.58
CA ARG A 168 23.86 25.24 14.38
C ARG A 168 22.58 24.86 13.62
N VAL A 169 21.96 23.74 14.00
CA VAL A 169 20.73 23.23 13.35
C VAL A 169 19.65 22.95 14.39
N ASN A 170 18.38 23.24 14.04
CA ASN A 170 17.25 22.92 14.91
C ASN A 170 17.09 21.39 15.06
N ARG A 171 16.86 20.90 16.28
CA ARG A 171 16.58 19.49 16.56
C ARG A 171 15.46 18.90 15.70
N LYS A 172 14.39 19.66 15.42
CA LYS A 172 13.28 19.22 14.55
C LYS A 172 13.76 18.91 13.13
N LYS A 173 14.74 19.68 12.62
CA LYS A 173 15.37 19.43 11.32
C LYS A 173 16.20 18.15 11.35
N VAL A 174 17.02 17.94 12.40
CA VAL A 174 17.75 16.67 12.60
C VAL A 174 16.79 15.49 12.63
N GLN A 175 15.71 15.59 13.41
CA GLN A 175 14.71 14.52 13.52
C GLN A 175 14.00 14.23 12.18
N ARG A 176 13.66 15.26 11.41
CA ARG A 176 13.08 15.10 10.06
C ARG A 176 14.04 14.37 9.14
N LEU A 177 15.30 14.82 9.07
CA LEU A 177 16.31 14.20 8.22
C LEU A 177 16.59 12.74 8.62
N MET A 178 16.75 12.46 9.92
CA MET A 178 16.88 11.08 10.42
C MET A 178 15.72 10.20 9.96
N ARG A 179 14.47 10.68 10.03
CA ARG A 179 13.30 9.93 9.53
C ARG A 179 13.33 9.72 8.02
N THR A 180 13.73 10.73 7.25
CA THR A 180 13.90 10.60 5.79
C THR A 180 14.93 9.54 5.44
N MET A 181 15.97 9.42 6.25
CA MET A 181 17.07 8.46 6.06
C MET A 181 16.79 7.09 6.68
N ASP A 182 15.62 6.92 7.29
CA ASP A 182 15.23 5.77 8.11
C ASP A 182 16.22 5.42 9.25
N LEU A 183 16.90 6.43 9.79
CA LEU A 183 17.86 6.26 10.88
C LEU A 183 17.20 6.45 12.24
N THR A 184 17.43 5.51 13.14
CA THR A 184 16.99 5.61 14.54
C THR A 184 18.13 5.32 15.50
N ALA A 185 18.13 5.99 16.65
CA ALA A 185 19.13 5.72 17.67
C ALA A 185 18.94 4.33 18.28
N GLN A 186 20.03 3.59 18.40
CA GLN A 186 20.08 2.27 18.98
C GLN A 186 20.31 2.36 20.48
N TYR A 187 19.30 2.05 21.28
CA TYR A 187 19.37 1.97 22.74
C TYR A 187 18.19 1.14 23.29
N PRO A 188 18.28 0.60 24.52
CA PRO A 188 17.16 -0.05 25.17
C PRO A 188 15.98 0.93 25.34
N LYS A 189 14.87 0.69 24.65
CA LYS A 189 13.66 1.54 24.72
C LYS A 189 12.81 1.10 25.92
N ARG A 190 12.27 2.06 26.67
CA ARG A 190 11.20 1.78 27.65
C ARG A 190 10.01 1.17 26.90
N ASN A 191 9.43 0.09 27.43
CA ASN A 191 8.24 -0.53 26.88
C ASN A 191 7.01 0.35 27.18
N LEU A 192 6.65 1.25 26.26
CA LEU A 192 5.64 2.29 26.46
C LEU A 192 4.37 2.09 25.61
N SER A 193 4.12 0.90 25.05
CA SER A 193 2.98 0.68 24.16
C SER A 193 2.25 -0.63 24.43
N LEU A 194 0.93 -0.55 24.61
CA LEU A 194 0.01 -1.65 24.28
C LEU A 194 0.10 -1.91 22.76
N ALA A 195 0.14 -3.18 22.37
CA ALA A 195 0.30 -3.57 20.96
C ALA A 195 -0.92 -3.15 20.13
N ASN A 196 -0.69 -2.56 18.96
CA ASN A 196 -1.72 -2.40 17.95
C ASN A 196 -2.05 -3.80 17.39
N GLN A 197 -3.23 -4.34 17.70
CA GLN A 197 -3.62 -5.74 17.42
C GLN A 197 -3.73 -6.08 15.92
N ALA A 198 -3.71 -5.10 15.02
CA ALA A 198 -3.99 -5.31 13.61
C ALA A 198 -2.83 -5.94 12.79
N HIS A 199 -1.57 -5.83 13.23
CA HIS A 199 -0.43 -6.36 12.48
C HIS A 199 0.04 -7.70 13.02
N LYS A 200 0.17 -8.70 12.12
CA LYS A 200 0.72 -10.03 12.45
C LYS A 200 2.15 -9.89 12.98
N ILE A 201 2.33 -10.21 14.25
CA ILE A 201 3.64 -10.21 14.92
C ILE A 201 4.36 -11.51 14.55
N TYR A 202 5.53 -11.39 13.91
CA TYR A 202 6.41 -12.54 13.67
C TYR A 202 7.43 -12.64 14.82
N PRO A 203 7.68 -13.85 15.35
CA PRO A 203 8.67 -14.04 16.39
C PRO A 203 10.09 -13.88 15.84
N TYR A 204 11.02 -13.54 16.71
CA TYR A 204 12.45 -13.64 16.42
C TYR A 204 12.88 -15.11 16.51
N ARG A 205 13.41 -15.68 15.41
CA ARG A 205 13.66 -17.12 15.28
C ARG A 205 15.13 -17.53 15.34
N LEU A 206 16.05 -16.57 15.41
CA LEU A 206 17.48 -16.88 15.42
C LEU A 206 18.04 -17.07 16.85
N ARG A 207 17.19 -16.95 17.87
CA ARG A 207 17.62 -17.18 19.26
C ARG A 207 18.03 -18.64 19.42
N ASP A 208 19.24 -18.84 19.95
CA ASP A 208 19.84 -20.15 20.21
C ASP A 208 19.99 -21.01 18.93
N LEU A 209 19.87 -20.40 17.74
CA LEU A 209 20.07 -21.07 16.47
C LEU A 209 21.55 -21.00 16.10
N VAL A 210 22.19 -22.16 16.03
CA VAL A 210 23.51 -22.28 15.40
C VAL A 210 23.32 -22.15 13.89
N ILE A 211 23.97 -21.13 13.31
CA ILE A 211 23.94 -20.85 11.87
C ILE A 211 25.30 -21.25 11.30
N ASP A 212 25.38 -22.44 10.74
CA ASP A 212 26.64 -23.12 10.37
C ASP A 212 26.72 -23.53 8.89
N ARG A 213 25.71 -23.17 8.09
CA ARG A 213 25.70 -23.43 6.66
C ARG A 213 25.08 -22.30 5.85
N PRO A 214 25.46 -22.16 4.57
CA PRO A 214 24.77 -21.29 3.63
C PRO A 214 23.28 -21.62 3.53
N THR A 215 22.50 -20.63 3.13
CA THR A 215 21.04 -20.73 2.86
C THR A 215 20.16 -21.14 4.04
N GLN A 216 20.72 -21.37 5.23
CA GLN A 216 19.92 -21.56 6.44
C GLN A 216 19.19 -20.28 6.85
N VAL A 217 19.91 -19.15 6.84
CA VAL A 217 19.36 -17.85 7.23
C VAL A 217 19.80 -16.80 6.23
N TRP A 218 18.85 -16.12 5.61
CA TRP A 218 19.12 -14.87 4.90
C TRP A 218 18.70 -13.69 5.75
N ALA A 219 19.39 -12.57 5.60
CA ALA A 219 19.01 -11.29 6.19
C ALA A 219 18.91 -10.20 5.13
N THR A 220 18.07 -9.21 5.38
CA THR A 220 17.94 -8.02 4.54
C THR A 220 17.93 -6.76 5.38
N ASP A 221 18.38 -5.67 4.77
CA ASP A 221 18.27 -4.34 5.35
C ASP A 221 18.26 -3.26 4.25
N VAL A 222 17.69 -2.10 4.56
CA VAL A 222 17.73 -0.93 3.68
C VAL A 222 18.62 0.15 4.30
N THR A 223 19.51 0.71 3.50
CA THR A 223 20.19 1.96 3.81
C THR A 223 19.91 2.98 2.71
N TYR A 224 20.18 4.25 3.00
CA TYR A 224 20.37 5.26 1.97
C TYR A 224 21.86 5.42 1.62
N ILE A 225 22.11 5.93 0.42
CA ILE A 225 23.42 6.19 -0.19
C ILE A 225 23.44 7.65 -0.66
N PRO A 226 24.32 8.50 -0.11
CA PRO A 226 24.48 9.88 -0.59
C PRO A 226 25.03 9.93 -2.02
N MET A 227 24.62 10.95 -2.77
CA MET A 227 25.06 11.22 -4.14
C MET A 227 25.52 12.68 -4.27
N ALA A 228 26.15 13.03 -5.39
CA ALA A 228 26.53 14.42 -5.69
C ALA A 228 25.30 15.34 -5.68
N ARG A 229 24.17 14.84 -6.18
CA ARG A 229 22.85 15.47 -6.10
C ARG A 229 21.85 14.45 -5.57
N GLY A 230 21.25 14.73 -4.43
CA GLY A 230 20.27 13.85 -3.81
C GLY A 230 20.90 12.64 -3.11
N PHE A 231 20.09 11.59 -3.00
CA PHE A 231 20.44 10.30 -2.43
C PHE A 231 19.54 9.22 -3.03
N VAL A 232 19.95 7.96 -2.88
CA VAL A 232 19.14 6.78 -3.25
C VAL A 232 19.03 5.84 -2.07
N TYR A 233 17.96 5.06 -2.04
CA TYR A 233 17.81 3.92 -1.14
C TYR A 233 18.42 2.68 -1.77
N ARG A 234 18.94 1.79 -0.93
CA ARG A 234 19.56 0.55 -1.34
C ARG A 234 19.15 -0.55 -0.37
N VAL A 235 18.70 -1.66 -0.93
CA VAL A 235 18.46 -2.90 -0.19
C VAL A 235 19.52 -3.91 -0.60
N ALA A 236 19.92 -4.77 0.32
CA ALA A 236 20.54 -6.03 -0.09
C ALA A 236 20.10 -7.18 0.80
N ILE A 237 20.16 -8.36 0.20
CA ILE A 237 19.91 -9.65 0.80
C ILE A 237 21.22 -10.37 0.90
N MET A 238 21.53 -10.84 2.10
CA MET A 238 22.79 -11.47 2.45
C MET A 238 22.53 -12.84 3.06
N ASP A 239 23.36 -13.82 2.69
CA ASP A 239 23.46 -15.07 3.43
C ASP A 239 24.19 -14.84 4.76
N TRP A 240 23.56 -15.23 5.86
CA TRP A 240 24.08 -14.97 7.20
C TRP A 240 25.38 -15.71 7.47
N HIS A 241 25.50 -16.97 7.04
CA HIS A 241 26.66 -17.80 7.33
C HIS A 241 27.89 -17.32 6.57
N SER A 242 27.80 -17.26 5.23
CA SER A 242 28.93 -16.89 4.37
C SER A 242 29.19 -15.39 4.28
N ARG A 243 28.26 -14.55 4.75
CA ARG A 243 28.25 -13.09 4.53
C ARG A 243 28.16 -12.67 3.06
N LYS A 244 27.84 -13.59 2.14
CA LYS A 244 27.71 -13.33 0.71
C LYS A 244 26.49 -12.45 0.46
N VAL A 245 26.68 -11.36 -0.30
CA VAL A 245 25.56 -10.56 -0.81
C VAL A 245 24.95 -11.32 -1.99
N LEU A 246 23.72 -11.79 -1.83
CA LEU A 246 23.02 -12.62 -2.80
C LEU A 246 22.35 -11.77 -3.87
N SER A 247 21.68 -10.70 -3.44
CA SER A 247 20.97 -9.79 -4.32
C SER A 247 20.90 -8.41 -3.69
N TRP A 248 20.77 -7.39 -4.53
CA TRP A 248 20.67 -6.01 -4.09
C TRP A 248 20.01 -5.15 -5.16
N ARG A 249 19.37 -4.05 -4.75
CA ARG A 249 18.71 -3.09 -5.64
C ARG A 249 18.91 -1.66 -5.14
N VAL A 250 18.77 -0.69 -6.04
CA VAL A 250 18.75 0.75 -5.72
C VAL A 250 17.44 1.35 -6.21
N SER A 251 16.87 2.23 -5.39
CA SER A 251 15.64 2.97 -5.71
C SER A 251 15.79 4.44 -5.31
N ASN A 252 15.09 5.33 -6.00
CA ASN A 252 14.93 6.72 -5.58
C ASN A 252 13.84 6.91 -4.51
N THR A 253 13.01 5.89 -4.27
CA THR A 253 11.93 5.88 -3.29
C THR A 253 12.11 4.76 -2.28
N LEU A 254 11.61 4.99 -1.05
CA LEU A 254 11.61 3.99 0.01
C LEU A 254 10.26 3.26 0.06
N ASP A 255 10.01 2.46 -0.98
CA ASP A 255 8.81 1.63 -1.11
C ASP A 255 9.16 0.13 -1.08
N ALA A 256 8.15 -0.74 -1.00
CA ALA A 256 8.39 -2.18 -0.85
C ALA A 256 8.79 -2.88 -2.16
N SER A 257 8.54 -2.28 -3.34
CA SER A 257 8.66 -2.97 -4.64
C SER A 257 10.10 -3.39 -4.92
N PHE A 258 11.07 -2.49 -4.76
CA PHE A 258 12.48 -2.81 -5.01
C PHE A 258 13.06 -3.81 -3.99
N CYS A 259 12.45 -3.93 -2.80
CA CYS A 259 12.78 -4.97 -1.83
C CYS A 259 12.26 -6.34 -2.28
N VAL A 260 11.05 -6.39 -2.83
CA VAL A 260 10.46 -7.59 -3.42
C VAL A 260 11.29 -8.06 -4.62
N GLU A 261 11.65 -7.16 -5.53
CA GLU A 261 12.51 -7.50 -6.69
C GLU A 261 13.88 -8.06 -6.27
N ALA A 262 14.47 -7.51 -5.22
CA ALA A 262 15.73 -8.04 -4.69
C ALA A 262 15.56 -9.47 -4.15
N LEU A 263 14.45 -9.73 -3.44
CA LEU A 263 14.10 -11.02 -2.88
C LEU A 263 13.84 -12.06 -3.97
N GLU A 264 13.00 -11.76 -4.94
CA GLU A 264 12.68 -12.67 -6.04
C GLU A 264 13.93 -13.04 -6.82
N ALA A 265 14.81 -12.09 -7.14
CA ALA A 265 16.06 -12.38 -7.82
C ALA A 265 17.03 -13.25 -6.98
N ALA A 266 17.05 -13.08 -5.66
CA ALA A 266 17.84 -13.95 -4.79
C ALA A 266 17.27 -15.38 -4.78
N LEU A 267 15.95 -15.52 -4.67
CA LEU A 267 15.26 -16.81 -4.66
C LEU A 267 15.42 -17.56 -5.98
N GLU A 268 15.34 -16.84 -7.11
CA GLU A 268 15.53 -17.41 -8.45
C GLU A 268 16.95 -17.97 -8.64
N THR A 269 17.96 -17.26 -8.13
CA THR A 269 19.37 -17.65 -8.32
C THR A 269 19.84 -18.71 -7.32
N TYR A 270 19.41 -18.62 -6.06
CA TYR A 270 19.98 -19.39 -4.95
C TYR A 270 19.00 -20.34 -4.26
N GLY A 271 17.72 -20.33 -4.65
CA GLY A 271 16.66 -21.09 -3.99
C GLY A 271 16.16 -20.46 -2.69
N ALA A 272 15.21 -21.10 -2.03
CA ALA A 272 14.60 -20.58 -0.81
C ALA A 272 15.45 -20.89 0.44
N PRO A 273 15.73 -19.91 1.31
CA PRO A 273 16.35 -20.18 2.60
C PRO A 273 15.36 -20.76 3.60
N GLU A 274 15.85 -21.35 4.69
CA GLU A 274 14.94 -21.85 5.73
C GLU A 274 14.31 -20.74 6.57
N ILE A 275 15.06 -19.68 6.83
CA ILE A 275 14.65 -18.51 7.61
C ILE A 275 15.06 -17.23 6.87
N PHE A 276 14.16 -16.25 6.87
CA PHE A 276 14.46 -14.91 6.38
C PHE A 276 14.30 -13.91 7.52
N ASN A 277 15.39 -13.26 7.90
CA ASN A 277 15.44 -12.28 8.98
C ASN A 277 15.32 -10.86 8.42
N THR A 278 14.40 -10.09 8.96
CA THR A 278 14.24 -8.66 8.65
C THR A 278 14.16 -7.84 9.91
N ASP A 279 14.45 -6.55 9.80
CA ASP A 279 14.04 -5.61 10.83
C ASP A 279 12.50 -5.38 10.80
N GLN A 280 12.02 -4.41 11.59
CA GLN A 280 10.60 -4.04 11.62
C GLN A 280 10.25 -2.86 10.70
N GLY A 281 11.06 -2.57 9.69
CA GLY A 281 10.81 -1.53 8.69
C GLY A 281 9.51 -1.80 7.92
N SER A 282 8.77 -0.73 7.60
CA SER A 282 7.45 -0.83 6.97
C SER A 282 7.47 -1.61 5.65
N GLN A 283 8.59 -1.55 4.92
CA GLN A 283 8.82 -2.18 3.63
C GLN A 283 8.86 -3.71 3.75
N PHE A 284 9.43 -4.23 4.83
CA PHE A 284 9.46 -5.67 5.11
C PHE A 284 8.23 -6.16 5.88
N THR A 285 7.40 -5.22 6.36
CA THR A 285 6.09 -5.53 6.94
C THR A 285 4.94 -5.61 5.96
N SER A 286 5.15 -5.20 4.70
CA SER A 286 4.11 -5.21 3.67
C SER A 286 3.60 -6.62 3.35
N GLU A 287 2.37 -6.69 2.88
CA GLU A 287 1.77 -7.95 2.41
C GLU A 287 2.50 -8.48 1.17
N ASP A 288 2.96 -7.60 0.28
CA ASP A 288 3.73 -7.97 -0.90
C ASP A 288 5.00 -8.74 -0.53
N PHE A 289 5.81 -8.19 0.39
CA PHE A 289 7.07 -8.79 0.80
C PHE A 289 6.85 -10.08 1.59
N THR A 290 5.96 -10.05 2.59
CA THR A 290 5.66 -11.25 3.39
C THR A 290 4.92 -12.33 2.60
N GLY A 291 4.19 -11.94 1.56
CA GLY A 291 3.51 -12.83 0.63
C GLY A 291 4.49 -13.69 -0.15
N VAL A 292 5.56 -13.10 -0.69
CA VAL A 292 6.65 -13.83 -1.36
C VAL A 292 7.24 -14.89 -0.43
N LEU A 293 7.62 -14.49 0.79
CA LEU A 293 8.22 -15.42 1.76
C LEU A 293 7.30 -16.60 2.09
N LYS A 294 6.00 -16.34 2.28
CA LYS A 294 5.00 -17.40 2.54
C LYS A 294 4.83 -18.34 1.35
N ARG A 295 4.78 -17.82 0.12
CA ARG A 295 4.64 -18.65 -1.10
C ARG A 295 5.79 -19.64 -1.25
N HIS A 296 6.99 -19.27 -0.83
CA HIS A 296 8.17 -20.14 -0.85
C HIS A 296 8.37 -20.96 0.43
N GLY A 297 7.41 -20.95 1.38
CA GLY A 297 7.51 -21.72 2.62
C GLY A 297 8.59 -21.23 3.60
N ILE A 298 9.09 -20.00 3.43
CA ILE A 298 10.22 -19.47 4.20
C ILE A 298 9.73 -19.01 5.57
N ARG A 299 10.45 -19.40 6.63
CA ARG A 299 10.09 -18.98 7.99
C ARG A 299 10.52 -17.54 8.22
N ILE A 300 9.55 -16.66 8.42
CA ILE A 300 9.80 -15.24 8.70
C ILE A 300 10.31 -15.08 10.14
N SER A 301 11.49 -14.48 10.28
CA SER A 301 12.06 -13.99 11.54
C SER A 301 12.09 -12.46 11.52
N ARG A 302 11.70 -11.83 12.63
CA ARG A 302 11.81 -10.37 12.76
C ARG A 302 12.52 -9.99 14.03
N ASP A 303 13.42 -9.03 13.92
CA ASP A 303 14.10 -8.46 15.07
C ASP A 303 13.08 -7.85 16.04
N GLY A 304 13.21 -8.16 17.34
CA GLY A 304 12.40 -7.53 18.37
C GLY A 304 12.85 -6.10 18.65
N LYS A 305 11.93 -5.22 19.10
CA LYS A 305 12.32 -3.91 19.65
C LYS A 305 13.30 -4.13 20.82
N GLY A 306 14.58 -3.83 20.62
CA GLY A 306 15.63 -3.93 21.64
C GLY A 306 16.73 -4.96 21.38
N ARG A 307 16.75 -5.66 20.23
CA ARG A 307 17.77 -6.66 19.87
C ARG A 307 18.70 -6.21 18.74
N TRP A 308 19.30 -5.03 18.91
CA TRP A 308 20.24 -4.43 17.95
C TRP A 308 21.46 -5.32 17.67
N VAL A 309 21.91 -6.10 18.67
CA VAL A 309 23.11 -6.95 18.61
C VAL A 309 23.05 -7.95 17.44
N ASP A 310 21.84 -8.40 17.11
CA ASP A 310 21.65 -9.46 16.13
C ASP A 310 21.83 -8.93 14.70
N ASN A 311 21.44 -7.68 14.41
CA ASN A 311 21.64 -7.05 13.10
C ASN A 311 23.02 -6.37 12.95
N VAL A 312 23.91 -6.46 13.95
CA VAL A 312 25.24 -5.82 13.97
C VAL A 312 26.10 -6.22 12.77
N PHE A 313 25.95 -7.44 12.25
CA PHE A 313 26.71 -7.87 11.08
C PHE A 313 26.31 -7.11 9.82
N VAL A 314 25.00 -6.88 9.63
CA VAL A 314 24.47 -6.12 8.51
C VAL A 314 24.87 -4.65 8.64
N GLU A 315 24.81 -4.08 9.84
CA GLU A 315 25.30 -2.72 10.10
C GLU A 315 26.80 -2.56 9.85
N ARG A 316 27.60 -3.52 10.31
CA ARG A 316 29.05 -3.55 10.07
C ARG A 316 29.36 -3.68 8.58
N TRP A 317 28.57 -4.45 7.87
CA TRP A 317 28.67 -4.57 6.42
C TRP A 317 28.33 -3.25 5.72
N TRP A 318 27.25 -2.56 6.11
CA TRP A 318 26.94 -1.23 5.57
C TRP A 318 28.05 -0.22 5.83
N ARG A 319 28.69 -0.29 6.99
CA ARG A 319 29.87 0.52 7.27
C ARG A 319 30.98 0.26 6.24
N SER A 320 31.29 -1.00 5.94
CA SER A 320 32.29 -1.34 4.92
C SER A 320 31.92 -0.77 3.55
N VAL A 321 30.70 -1.01 3.08
CA VAL A 321 30.19 -0.43 1.82
C VAL A 321 30.37 1.08 1.80
N LYS A 322 29.97 1.77 2.88
CA LYS A 322 29.99 3.23 2.91
C LYS A 322 31.42 3.79 2.94
N TYR A 323 32.31 3.20 3.73
CA TYR A 323 33.68 3.68 3.85
C TYR A 323 34.58 3.30 2.67
N GLU A 324 34.40 2.10 2.12
CA GLU A 324 35.28 1.53 1.10
C GLU A 324 34.86 1.90 -0.32
N ASP A 325 33.61 2.32 -0.53
CA ASP A 325 33.08 2.68 -1.85
C ASP A 325 32.38 4.04 -1.87
N VAL A 326 31.35 4.22 -1.04
CA VAL A 326 30.44 5.38 -1.16
C VAL A 326 31.11 6.69 -0.79
N TYR A 327 31.78 6.81 0.36
CA TYR A 327 32.34 8.07 0.84
C TYR A 327 33.60 8.51 0.09
N LEU A 328 34.20 7.61 -0.69
CA LEU A 328 35.32 7.91 -1.57
C LEU A 328 34.85 8.52 -2.89
N LYS A 329 33.53 8.50 -3.17
CA LYS A 329 32.94 8.84 -4.46
C LYS A 329 31.80 9.84 -4.29
N ALA A 330 31.62 10.71 -5.27
CA ALA A 330 30.43 11.54 -5.39
C ALA A 330 29.68 11.08 -6.64
N TYR A 331 28.63 10.27 -6.48
CA TYR A 331 27.90 9.73 -7.62
C TYR A 331 27.04 10.79 -8.30
N ASP A 332 27.26 11.03 -9.60
CA ASP A 332 26.51 12.04 -10.36
C ASP A 332 25.11 11.57 -10.80
N SER A 333 24.90 10.25 -10.90
CA SER A 333 23.63 9.68 -11.35
C SER A 333 23.34 8.32 -10.69
N ILE A 334 22.07 7.91 -10.70
CA ILE A 334 21.63 6.62 -10.15
C ILE A 334 22.30 5.47 -10.93
N ALA A 335 22.49 5.64 -12.24
CA ALA A 335 23.21 4.70 -13.08
C ALA A 335 24.69 4.57 -12.67
N ALA A 336 25.37 5.69 -12.40
CA ALA A 336 26.76 5.69 -11.92
C ALA A 336 26.87 5.03 -10.54
N ALA A 337 25.95 5.35 -9.62
CA ALA A 337 25.86 4.70 -8.31
C ALA A 337 25.68 3.19 -8.46
N ARG A 338 24.70 2.75 -9.27
CA ARG A 338 24.44 1.33 -9.55
C ARG A 338 25.66 0.62 -10.14
N ALA A 339 26.34 1.22 -11.11
CA ALA A 339 27.52 0.61 -11.72
C ALA A 339 28.68 0.46 -10.71
N SER A 340 28.94 1.48 -9.90
CA SER A 340 30.00 1.44 -8.87
C SER A 340 29.67 0.41 -7.78
N LEU A 341 28.45 0.45 -7.27
CA LEU A 341 27.95 -0.45 -6.25
C LEU A 341 27.95 -1.91 -6.72
N GLY A 342 27.68 -2.16 -8.00
CA GLY A 342 27.77 -3.48 -8.61
C GLY A 342 29.20 -4.00 -8.65
N ARG A 343 30.15 -3.18 -9.08
CA ARG A 343 31.58 -3.54 -9.03
C ARG A 343 32.03 -3.81 -7.59
N TYR A 344 31.62 -2.97 -6.64
CA TYR A 344 31.97 -3.16 -5.25
C TYR A 344 31.40 -4.46 -4.68
N PHE A 345 30.16 -4.82 -4.98
CA PHE A 345 29.59 -6.08 -4.49
C PHE A 345 30.17 -7.32 -5.16
N ALA A 346 30.56 -7.23 -6.43
CA ALA A 346 31.37 -8.29 -7.05
C ALA A 346 32.68 -8.46 -6.25
N PHE A 347 33.47 -7.41 -6.11
CA PHE A 347 34.70 -7.40 -5.31
C PHE A 347 34.50 -7.91 -3.88
N TYR A 348 33.44 -7.44 -3.20
CA TYR A 348 33.10 -7.84 -1.83
C TYR A 348 32.91 -9.36 -1.72
N ASN A 349 32.22 -9.96 -2.68
CA ASN A 349 31.91 -11.38 -2.70
C ASN A 349 33.11 -12.23 -3.13
N THR A 350 33.87 -11.79 -4.14
CA THR A 350 34.88 -12.62 -4.81
C THR A 350 36.30 -12.43 -4.29
N GLU A 351 36.65 -11.25 -3.80
CA GLU A 351 38.05 -10.85 -3.52
C GLU A 351 38.26 -10.35 -2.10
N ARG A 352 37.29 -9.64 -1.53
CA ARG A 352 37.41 -9.06 -0.19
C ARG A 352 37.48 -10.17 0.86
N ARG A 353 38.58 -10.21 1.62
CA ARG A 353 38.79 -11.18 2.71
C ARG A 353 38.15 -10.69 4.01
N HIS A 354 37.48 -11.59 4.72
CA HIS A 354 36.78 -11.28 5.96
C HIS A 354 37.44 -11.97 7.15
N GLN A 355 37.85 -11.19 8.17
CA GLN A 355 38.43 -11.75 9.39
C GLN A 355 37.48 -12.73 10.11
N SER A 356 36.16 -12.47 10.07
CA SER A 356 35.13 -13.36 10.63
C SER A 356 34.91 -14.65 9.85
N LEU A 357 35.55 -14.81 8.70
CA LEU A 357 35.49 -15.98 7.82
C LEU A 357 36.90 -16.55 7.63
N ASP A 358 37.75 -16.47 8.64
CA ASP A 358 39.15 -16.95 8.60
C ASP A 358 39.95 -16.39 7.41
N ARG A 359 39.71 -15.12 7.09
CA ARG A 359 40.30 -14.40 5.94
C ARG A 359 39.96 -14.99 4.57
N ARG A 360 38.87 -15.75 4.48
CA ARG A 360 38.28 -16.20 3.22
C ARG A 360 37.33 -15.14 2.65
N THR A 361 36.97 -15.33 1.39
CA THR A 361 35.97 -14.50 0.70
C THR A 361 34.57 -15.09 0.89
N PRO A 362 33.51 -14.27 0.85
CA PRO A 362 32.15 -14.76 0.98
C PRO A 362 31.79 -15.85 -0.04
N ASP A 363 32.23 -15.72 -1.29
CA ASP A 363 31.99 -16.72 -2.33
C ASP A 363 32.67 -18.05 -2.03
N SER A 364 33.93 -17.99 -1.57
CA SER A 364 34.65 -19.20 -1.18
C SER A 364 33.89 -19.96 -0.09
N VAL A 365 33.41 -19.28 0.95
CA VAL A 365 32.66 -19.92 2.05
C VAL A 365 31.31 -20.44 1.58
N TYR A 366 30.57 -19.66 0.78
CA TYR A 366 29.26 -20.02 0.28
C TYR A 366 29.30 -21.29 -0.58
N TYR A 367 30.13 -21.29 -1.65
CA TYR A 367 30.13 -22.38 -2.62
C TYR A 367 30.87 -23.63 -2.11
N GLU A 368 31.92 -23.49 -1.29
CA GLU A 368 32.58 -24.68 -0.73
C GLU A 368 31.68 -25.42 0.26
N THR A 369 30.96 -24.69 1.12
CA THR A 369 30.05 -25.31 2.08
C THR A 369 28.81 -25.87 1.40
N ALA A 370 28.30 -25.19 0.37
CA ALA A 370 27.20 -25.72 -0.44
C ALA A 370 27.59 -27.01 -1.18
N ALA A 371 28.79 -27.07 -1.76
CA ALA A 371 29.30 -28.28 -2.41
C ALA A 371 29.46 -29.45 -1.43
N LYS A 372 29.93 -29.18 -0.20
CA LYS A 372 30.06 -30.19 0.87
C LYS A 372 28.72 -30.73 1.37
N LEU A 373 27.62 -29.99 1.23
CA LEU A 373 26.28 -30.43 1.63
C LEU A 373 25.52 -31.14 0.51
N ALA A 374 25.92 -30.94 -0.74
CA ALA A 374 25.35 -31.59 -1.91
C ALA A 374 26.01 -32.93 -2.26
N ALA A 375 27.24 -33.16 -1.74
CA ALA A 375 27.94 -34.44 -1.78
C ALA A 375 27.58 -35.28 -0.56
#